data_AF-A0A924SAE3-F1
#
_entry.id   AF-A0A924SAE3-F1
#
_cell.length_a   1.000
_cell.length_b   1.000
_cell.length_c   1.000
_cell.angle_alpha   90.00
_cell.angle_beta   90.00
_cell.angle_gamma   90.00
#
_symmetry.space_group_name_H-M   'P 1'
#
loop_
_entity.id
_entity.type
_entity.pdbx_description
1 polymer ?
#
loop_
_entity_poly.entity_id
_entity_poly.type
_entity_poly.pdbx_seq_one_letter_code
_entity_poly.pdbx_strand_id
1 'polypeptide(L)'
;IAGTVGSRTLVFSAPGLSPATSASFTLAAGAATTLVLRTQPVGGTAYATLVTPPVVEVQDASGNLATSNVAITAAIASGGGTLGAGSSVAAVAGVATFSALVVNGAAGARTLSFTSGALALVTSASFSVTAAPPAIITFSVAPVAFSGAVSQSPAASNVAITNTGVFPLTNLRVQAITYGQGASNWLSATFPSGTDAPATVRLTATFPSLAVGTWSATLVVAGDGAANTASLGVILTVVPVSINAYGTSANKVSIVATGTTFTPGFVTTSGSGAPTTPDPTVTFVARSPAIATVDATGRITAVAQGQAWIAALSTQTNSDSVLVIVPRATGPILQTDITRFTYKVGDTISVRVQLDTRGASVGAITATVTWPLYTGSPAAFAALRLVDVNTTGSPLATISATDPAVNVVRLTGASVAGVTRVVQLAIVRFVVRAPGANGIYLHASELLASDFTNLLPVTTFAQYALIVP
;
A
#
# COMPACT_ATOMS: atom_id res chain seq x y z
N ILE A 1 33.92 -20.14 -75.95
CA ILE A 1 34.00 -18.72 -75.56
C ILE A 1 33.98 -18.64 -74.04
N ALA A 2 34.80 -17.80 -73.44
CA ALA A 2 34.77 -17.46 -72.02
C ALA A 2 34.66 -15.94 -71.89
N GLY A 3 34.16 -15.44 -70.77
CA GLY A 3 33.96 -14.01 -70.56
C GLY A 3 32.67 -13.70 -69.79
N THR A 4 32.32 -12.42 -69.72
CA THR A 4 31.15 -12.01 -68.94
C THR A 4 29.84 -12.45 -69.58
N VAL A 5 28.86 -12.78 -68.75
CA VAL A 5 27.51 -13.14 -69.20
C VAL A 5 26.89 -12.05 -70.06
N GLY A 6 26.06 -12.46 -71.02
CA GLY A 6 25.33 -11.54 -71.87
C GLY A 6 25.25 -11.99 -73.32
N SER A 7 24.57 -11.18 -74.13
CA SER A 7 24.42 -11.43 -75.57
C SER A 7 25.74 -11.26 -76.30
N ARG A 8 26.09 -12.25 -77.13
CA ARG A 8 27.32 -12.30 -77.93
C ARG A 8 26.99 -12.71 -79.36
N THR A 9 27.84 -12.29 -80.27
CA THR A 9 27.88 -12.75 -81.67
C THR A 9 29.31 -13.17 -82.01
N LEU A 10 29.46 -14.04 -83.00
CA LEU A 10 30.76 -14.39 -83.58
C LEU A 10 30.87 -13.74 -84.95
N VAL A 11 32.04 -13.16 -85.26
CA VAL A 11 32.36 -12.64 -86.58
C VAL A 11 33.36 -13.58 -87.23
N PHE A 12 33.00 -14.14 -88.38
CA PHE A 12 33.84 -15.00 -89.19
C PHE A 12 34.35 -14.21 -90.38
N SER A 13 35.66 -14.18 -90.60
CA SER A 13 36.30 -13.45 -91.70
C SER A 13 37.34 -14.32 -92.40
N ALA A 14 37.43 -14.20 -93.73
CA ALA A 14 38.48 -14.82 -94.54
C ALA A 14 38.97 -13.83 -95.61
N PRO A 15 40.26 -13.88 -96.03
CA PRO A 15 40.78 -12.96 -97.04
C PRO A 15 39.97 -12.98 -98.33
N GLY A 16 39.56 -11.81 -98.82
CA GLY A 16 38.77 -11.66 -100.05
C GLY A 16 37.26 -11.96 -99.91
N LEU A 17 36.77 -12.30 -98.72
CA LEU A 17 35.35 -12.56 -98.45
C LEU A 17 34.75 -11.55 -97.48
N SER A 18 33.47 -11.20 -97.67
CA SER A 18 32.72 -10.39 -96.72
C SER A 18 32.56 -11.14 -95.39
N PRO A 19 32.80 -10.49 -94.23
CA PRO A 19 32.60 -11.14 -92.94
C PRO A 19 31.15 -11.56 -92.71
N ALA A 20 30.94 -12.72 -92.10
CA ALA A 20 29.63 -13.18 -91.66
C ALA A 20 29.52 -13.04 -90.13
N THR A 21 28.42 -12.47 -89.65
CA THR A 21 28.11 -12.39 -88.22
C THR A 21 27.05 -13.43 -87.87
N SER A 22 27.28 -14.20 -86.81
CA SER A 22 26.29 -15.17 -86.31
C SER A 22 25.03 -14.48 -85.79
N ALA A 23 23.95 -15.25 -85.62
CA ALA A 23 22.86 -14.84 -84.73
C ALA A 23 23.39 -14.60 -83.30
N SER A 24 22.70 -13.75 -82.53
CA SER A 24 23.02 -13.54 -81.12
C SER A 24 22.73 -14.78 -80.30
N PHE A 25 23.62 -15.10 -79.37
CA PHE A 25 23.39 -16.12 -78.34
C PHE A 25 23.80 -15.55 -76.97
N THR A 26 23.23 -16.09 -75.89
CA THR A 26 23.57 -15.65 -74.53
C THR A 26 24.66 -16.53 -73.96
N LEU A 27 25.76 -15.91 -73.53
CA LEU A 27 26.75 -16.57 -72.68
C LEU A 27 26.19 -16.63 -71.25
N ALA A 28 25.98 -17.83 -70.74
CA ALA A 28 25.56 -18.09 -69.36
C ALA A 28 26.79 -18.17 -68.43
N ALA A 29 26.56 -18.06 -67.12
CA ALA A 29 27.61 -18.26 -66.12
C ALA A 29 28.13 -19.71 -66.19
N GLY A 30 29.43 -19.87 -66.05
CA GLY A 30 30.10 -21.16 -65.97
C GLY A 30 29.92 -21.83 -64.60
N ALA A 31 30.66 -22.92 -64.39
CA ALA A 31 30.71 -23.59 -63.09
C ALA A 31 31.28 -22.67 -62.01
N ALA A 32 30.70 -22.72 -60.82
CA ALA A 32 31.16 -21.96 -59.65
C ALA A 32 32.58 -22.36 -59.26
N THR A 33 33.44 -21.38 -59.01
CA THR A 33 34.85 -21.60 -58.62
C THR A 33 35.26 -20.82 -57.38
N THR A 34 34.61 -19.70 -57.07
CA THR A 34 35.05 -18.80 -56.01
C THR A 34 33.89 -18.13 -55.28
N LEU A 35 34.13 -17.74 -54.03
CA LEU A 35 33.25 -16.88 -53.25
C LEU A 35 33.77 -15.44 -53.30
N VAL A 36 32.87 -14.45 -53.34
CA VAL A 36 33.23 -13.02 -53.34
C VAL A 36 32.30 -12.26 -52.40
N LEU A 37 32.84 -11.34 -51.60
CA LEU A 37 31.99 -10.42 -50.81
C LEU A 37 31.45 -9.32 -51.71
N ARG A 38 30.13 -9.28 -51.87
CA ARG A 38 29.40 -8.16 -52.47
C ARG A 38 29.21 -7.02 -51.47
N THR A 39 28.96 -7.35 -50.22
CA THR A 39 28.78 -6.39 -49.12
C THR A 39 29.68 -6.81 -47.96
N GLN A 40 30.57 -5.91 -47.57
CA GLN A 40 31.46 -6.13 -46.42
C GLN A 40 30.65 -6.07 -45.11
N PRO A 41 31.02 -6.87 -44.09
CA PRO A 41 30.40 -6.77 -42.78
C PRO A 41 30.75 -5.42 -42.13
N VAL A 42 29.78 -4.80 -41.47
CA VAL A 42 30.03 -3.73 -40.51
C VAL A 42 29.65 -4.26 -39.14
N GLY A 43 30.61 -4.16 -38.22
CA GLY A 43 30.46 -4.63 -36.84
C GLY A 43 29.39 -3.91 -36.06
N GLY A 44 29.29 -4.26 -34.79
CA GLY A 44 28.32 -3.70 -33.84
C GLY A 44 28.65 -4.17 -32.44
N THR A 45 27.68 -4.09 -31.54
CA THR A 45 27.81 -4.60 -30.18
C THR A 45 27.93 -6.13 -30.19
N ALA A 46 28.89 -6.68 -29.45
CA ALA A 46 29.00 -8.13 -29.27
C ALA A 46 27.67 -8.73 -28.77
N TYR A 47 27.39 -9.99 -29.11
CA TYR A 47 26.13 -10.69 -28.78
C TYR A 47 24.87 -10.11 -29.44
N ALA A 48 25.01 -9.13 -30.32
CA ALA A 48 23.97 -8.64 -31.22
C ALA A 48 24.31 -8.95 -32.68
N THR A 49 23.31 -8.86 -33.56
CA THR A 49 23.52 -8.99 -35.00
C THR A 49 24.41 -7.85 -35.51
N LEU A 50 25.21 -8.13 -36.55
CA LEU A 50 26.01 -7.11 -37.22
C LEU A 50 25.13 -5.96 -37.74
N VAL A 51 25.66 -4.73 -37.69
CA VAL A 51 24.95 -3.52 -38.19
C VAL A 51 24.78 -3.59 -39.70
N THR A 52 25.78 -4.09 -40.42
CA THR A 52 25.65 -4.43 -41.84
C THR A 52 26.04 -5.89 -42.03
N PRO A 53 25.07 -6.76 -42.35
CA PRO A 53 25.36 -8.17 -42.57
C PRO A 53 26.14 -8.37 -43.87
N PRO A 54 27.11 -9.30 -43.91
CA PRO A 54 27.84 -9.59 -45.13
C PRO A 54 26.95 -10.29 -46.16
N VAL A 55 27.20 -10.01 -47.43
CA VAL A 55 26.57 -10.69 -48.57
C VAL A 55 27.67 -11.33 -49.41
N VAL A 56 27.59 -12.64 -49.56
CA VAL A 56 28.57 -13.45 -50.30
C VAL A 56 27.92 -13.95 -51.59
N GLU A 57 28.62 -13.76 -52.70
CA GLU A 57 28.25 -14.27 -54.01
C GLU A 57 29.10 -15.50 -54.37
N VAL A 58 28.49 -16.44 -55.08
CA VAL A 58 29.15 -17.57 -55.72
C VAL A 58 29.42 -17.19 -57.18
N GLN A 59 30.69 -17.09 -57.57
CA GLN A 59 31.09 -16.67 -58.91
C GLN A 59 31.84 -17.77 -59.67
N ASP A 60 31.73 -17.74 -61.00
CA ASP A 60 32.54 -18.55 -61.91
C ASP A 60 33.94 -17.96 -62.11
N ALA A 61 34.78 -18.65 -62.89
CA ALA A 61 36.16 -18.23 -63.16
C ALA A 61 36.28 -16.91 -63.95
N SER A 62 35.18 -16.43 -64.56
CA SER A 62 35.11 -15.18 -65.31
C SER A 62 34.47 -14.03 -64.50
N GLY A 63 34.17 -14.24 -63.21
CA GLY A 63 33.55 -13.26 -62.32
C GLY A 63 32.04 -13.12 -62.51
N ASN A 64 31.38 -14.07 -63.16
CA ASN A 64 29.92 -14.06 -63.31
C ASN A 64 29.25 -14.71 -62.10
N LEU A 65 28.10 -14.19 -61.68
CA LEU A 65 27.26 -14.81 -60.64
C LEU A 65 26.75 -16.18 -61.12
N ALA A 66 27.24 -17.25 -60.50
CA ALA A 66 26.82 -18.61 -60.79
C ALA A 66 25.54 -18.94 -60.01
N THR A 67 24.53 -19.50 -60.69
CA THR A 67 23.30 -19.94 -60.01
C THR A 67 23.61 -21.14 -59.12
N SER A 68 23.59 -20.94 -57.81
CA SER A 68 23.97 -21.95 -56.82
C SER A 68 23.14 -21.83 -55.55
N ASN A 69 22.89 -22.97 -54.89
CA ASN A 69 22.21 -23.04 -53.58
C ASN A 69 23.09 -23.69 -52.50
N VAL A 70 24.41 -23.63 -52.67
CA VAL A 70 25.36 -24.18 -51.69
C VAL A 70 25.25 -23.47 -50.35
N ALA A 71 25.46 -24.21 -49.26
CA ALA A 71 25.63 -23.63 -47.94
C ALA A 71 27.01 -22.95 -47.84
N ILE A 72 27.02 -21.69 -47.42
CA ILE A 72 28.23 -20.92 -47.16
C ILE A 72 28.34 -20.75 -45.65
N THR A 73 29.49 -21.11 -45.10
CA THR A 73 29.75 -21.03 -43.66
C THR A 73 30.78 -19.93 -43.39
N ALA A 74 30.41 -19.01 -42.50
CA ALA A 74 31.30 -18.00 -41.96
C ALA A 74 32.10 -18.56 -40.77
N ALA A 75 33.34 -18.13 -40.62
CA ALA A 75 34.19 -18.38 -39.46
C ALA A 75 34.96 -17.11 -39.07
N ILE A 76 35.36 -16.99 -37.81
CA ILE A 76 36.31 -15.95 -37.39
C ILE A 76 37.67 -16.26 -38.02
N ALA A 77 38.17 -15.37 -38.88
CA ALA A 77 39.49 -15.50 -39.48
C ALA A 77 40.58 -14.85 -38.62
N SER A 78 40.27 -13.75 -37.92
CA SER A 78 41.19 -13.11 -36.98
C SER A 78 40.46 -12.36 -35.85
N GLY A 79 41.19 -12.05 -34.77
CA GLY A 79 40.71 -11.24 -33.63
C GLY A 79 39.96 -12.00 -32.53
N GLY A 80 39.84 -13.34 -32.63
CA GLY A 80 39.29 -14.22 -31.58
C GLY A 80 37.76 -14.21 -31.46
N GLY A 81 37.22 -14.80 -30.38
CA GLY A 81 35.78 -14.91 -30.14
C GLY A 81 35.10 -16.04 -30.92
N THR A 82 33.77 -16.01 -30.99
CA THR A 82 32.96 -17.03 -31.67
C THR A 82 31.85 -16.40 -32.49
N LEU A 83 31.32 -17.15 -33.45
CA LEU A 83 30.09 -16.80 -34.16
C LEU A 83 28.90 -17.46 -33.47
N GLY A 84 27.84 -16.69 -33.28
CA GLY A 84 26.56 -17.15 -32.75
C GLY A 84 25.63 -17.63 -33.85
N ALA A 85 24.38 -17.19 -33.79
CA ALA A 85 23.38 -17.45 -34.82
C ALA A 85 23.82 -16.92 -36.20
N GLY A 86 23.28 -17.52 -37.27
CA GLY A 86 23.45 -17.06 -38.64
C GLY A 86 24.81 -17.33 -39.28
N SER A 87 25.66 -18.18 -38.67
CA SER A 87 27.00 -18.49 -39.19
C SER A 87 27.03 -19.36 -40.45
N SER A 88 25.92 -19.99 -40.83
CA SER A 88 25.80 -20.74 -42.09
C SER A 88 24.49 -20.39 -42.80
N VAL A 89 24.58 -20.07 -44.09
CA VAL A 89 23.45 -19.63 -44.92
C VAL A 89 23.53 -20.31 -46.28
N ALA A 90 22.42 -20.90 -46.72
CA ALA A 90 22.29 -21.38 -48.09
C ALA A 90 22.19 -20.19 -49.05
N ALA A 91 23.02 -20.20 -50.11
CA ALA A 91 22.85 -19.27 -51.21
C ALA A 91 21.48 -19.47 -51.87
N VAL A 92 20.91 -18.39 -52.40
CA VAL A 92 19.74 -18.44 -53.27
C VAL A 92 20.14 -17.77 -54.58
N ALA A 93 20.10 -18.53 -55.67
CA ALA A 93 20.59 -18.07 -56.98
C ALA A 93 22.01 -17.48 -56.94
N GLY A 94 22.89 -18.08 -56.13
CA GLY A 94 24.29 -17.68 -56.00
C GLY A 94 24.55 -16.62 -54.94
N VAL A 95 23.54 -16.10 -54.23
CA VAL A 95 23.71 -15.05 -53.22
C VAL A 95 23.33 -15.55 -51.83
N ALA A 96 24.25 -15.48 -50.88
CA ALA A 96 24.01 -15.74 -49.46
C ALA A 96 24.05 -14.44 -48.66
N THR A 97 22.96 -14.12 -47.96
CA THR A 97 22.86 -12.93 -47.10
C THR A 97 22.84 -13.34 -45.63
N PHE A 98 23.84 -12.91 -44.86
CA PHE A 98 24.04 -13.30 -43.46
C PHE A 98 23.31 -12.37 -42.47
N SER A 99 22.00 -12.16 -42.68
CA SER A 99 21.20 -11.16 -41.94
C SER A 99 21.12 -11.39 -40.43
N ALA A 100 21.22 -12.64 -39.98
CA ALA A 100 21.15 -13.04 -38.57
C ALA A 100 22.53 -13.26 -37.92
N LEU A 101 23.63 -12.89 -38.59
CA LEU A 101 24.98 -13.18 -38.11
C LEU A 101 25.33 -12.40 -36.86
N VAL A 102 25.64 -13.14 -35.78
CA VAL A 102 26.07 -12.59 -34.48
C VAL A 102 27.54 -12.90 -34.22
N VAL A 103 28.28 -11.90 -33.74
CA VAL A 103 29.67 -12.06 -33.30
C VAL A 103 29.75 -11.91 -31.78
N ASN A 104 30.32 -12.91 -31.11
CA ASN A 104 30.47 -12.96 -29.66
C ASN A 104 31.94 -12.75 -29.23
N GLY A 105 32.12 -12.25 -28.00
CA GLY A 105 33.43 -12.09 -27.36
C GLY A 105 33.77 -10.63 -27.01
N ALA A 106 35.04 -10.39 -26.67
CA ALA A 106 35.54 -9.07 -26.30
C ALA A 106 35.53 -8.08 -27.48
N ALA A 107 35.53 -6.79 -27.16
CA ALA A 107 35.66 -5.71 -28.15
C ALA A 107 37.00 -5.81 -28.91
N GLY A 108 36.98 -5.48 -30.19
CA GLY A 108 38.17 -5.48 -31.02
C GLY A 108 37.90 -5.62 -32.51
N ALA A 109 38.97 -5.53 -33.30
CA ALA A 109 38.92 -5.75 -34.74
C ALA A 109 38.77 -7.25 -35.06
N ARG A 110 37.99 -7.57 -36.09
CA ARG A 110 37.70 -8.92 -36.58
C ARG A 110 37.76 -8.98 -38.10
N THR A 111 38.10 -10.15 -38.61
CA THR A 111 37.83 -10.54 -40.00
C THR A 111 37.06 -11.86 -40.02
N LEU A 112 36.23 -12.06 -41.04
CA LEU A 112 35.49 -13.30 -41.27
C LEU A 112 35.99 -13.99 -42.52
N SER A 113 36.15 -15.31 -42.47
CA SER A 113 36.32 -16.14 -43.67
C SER A 113 35.00 -16.82 -44.02
N PHE A 114 34.73 -16.98 -45.31
CA PHE A 114 33.55 -17.65 -45.84
C PHE A 114 33.99 -18.81 -46.70
N THR A 115 33.47 -20.01 -46.42
CA THR A 115 33.85 -21.25 -47.10
C THR A 115 32.63 -22.03 -47.56
N SER A 116 32.80 -22.79 -48.65
CA SER A 116 31.80 -23.74 -49.13
C SER A 116 32.45 -24.80 -50.01
N GLY A 117 32.59 -26.02 -49.49
CA GLY A 117 33.19 -27.15 -50.21
C GLY A 117 34.57 -26.81 -50.79
N ALA A 118 34.72 -27.02 -52.11
CA ALA A 118 35.95 -26.76 -52.86
C ALA A 118 36.04 -25.36 -53.49
N LEU A 119 35.06 -24.48 -53.24
CA LEU A 119 35.12 -23.10 -53.75
C LEU A 119 36.25 -22.34 -53.06
N ALA A 120 36.98 -21.52 -53.82
CA ALA A 120 37.99 -20.65 -53.24
C ALA A 120 37.35 -19.71 -52.21
N LEU A 121 37.83 -19.77 -50.97
CA LEU A 121 37.31 -19.00 -49.85
C LEU A 121 37.54 -17.50 -50.04
N VAL A 122 36.74 -16.71 -49.35
CA VAL A 122 36.93 -15.26 -49.29
C VAL A 122 36.99 -14.78 -47.84
N THR A 123 37.87 -13.80 -47.58
CA THR A 123 38.01 -13.16 -46.26
C THR A 123 37.52 -11.73 -46.34
N SER A 124 36.76 -11.28 -45.36
CA SER A 124 36.28 -9.90 -45.27
C SER A 124 37.41 -8.91 -45.01
N ALA A 125 37.13 -7.63 -45.27
CA ALA A 125 37.89 -6.54 -44.66
C ALA A 125 37.76 -6.59 -43.13
N SER A 126 38.68 -5.90 -42.44
CA SER A 126 38.63 -5.74 -40.99
C SER A 126 37.45 -4.85 -40.59
N PHE A 127 36.70 -5.27 -39.58
CA PHE A 127 35.62 -4.48 -38.97
C PHE A 127 35.71 -4.57 -37.44
N SER A 128 35.15 -3.58 -36.73
CA SER A 128 35.25 -3.49 -35.28
C SER A 128 33.99 -3.94 -34.58
N VAL A 129 34.13 -4.78 -33.55
CA VAL A 129 33.07 -5.16 -32.61
C VAL A 129 33.26 -4.35 -31.32
N THR A 130 32.18 -3.77 -30.79
CA THR A 130 32.18 -3.05 -29.52
C THR A 130 31.77 -3.95 -28.36
N ALA A 131 32.16 -3.59 -27.13
CA ALA A 131 31.82 -4.36 -25.95
C ALA A 131 30.30 -4.35 -25.70
N ALA A 132 29.75 -5.49 -25.30
CA ALA A 132 28.37 -5.56 -24.84
C ALA A 132 28.22 -4.86 -23.48
N PRO A 133 27.09 -4.17 -23.22
CA PRO A 133 26.78 -3.63 -21.91
C PRO A 133 26.91 -4.70 -20.82
N PRO A 134 27.75 -4.47 -19.79
CA PRO A 134 27.91 -5.43 -18.71
C PRO A 134 26.62 -5.54 -17.89
N ALA A 135 26.45 -6.64 -17.15
CA ALA A 135 25.33 -6.75 -16.21
C ALA A 135 25.49 -5.71 -15.09
N ILE A 136 24.44 -4.94 -14.82
CA ILE A 136 24.45 -3.86 -13.82
C ILE A 136 23.25 -4.06 -12.89
N ILE A 137 23.50 -4.03 -11.59
CA ILE A 137 22.46 -4.05 -10.56
C ILE A 137 21.84 -2.66 -10.47
N THR A 138 20.56 -2.53 -10.81
CA THR A 138 19.82 -1.26 -10.74
C THR A 138 18.58 -1.39 -9.85
N PHE A 139 18.42 -0.48 -8.89
CA PHE A 139 17.23 -0.41 -8.05
C PHE A 139 16.14 0.46 -8.70
N SER A 140 14.90 0.05 -8.55
CA SER A 140 13.72 0.82 -9.02
C SER A 140 13.49 2.14 -8.28
N VAL A 141 14.03 2.28 -7.07
CA VAL A 141 13.90 3.49 -6.24
C VAL A 141 15.12 3.64 -5.33
N ALA A 142 15.55 4.88 -5.09
CA ALA A 142 16.53 5.24 -4.08
C ALA A 142 16.36 6.73 -3.70
N PRO A 143 16.32 7.11 -2.39
CA PRO A 143 16.31 6.24 -1.23
C PRO A 143 14.93 5.59 -0.97
N VAL A 144 14.88 4.56 -0.12
CA VAL A 144 13.63 4.05 0.45
C VAL A 144 13.39 4.71 1.79
N ALA A 145 12.19 5.25 2.01
CA ALA A 145 11.80 5.89 3.27
C ALA A 145 10.81 5.02 4.06
N PHE A 146 11.07 4.87 5.35
CA PHE A 146 10.17 4.30 6.34
C PHE A 146 9.81 5.35 7.38
N SER A 147 8.58 5.29 7.90
CA SER A 147 8.15 6.11 9.04
C SER A 147 7.26 5.30 9.96
N GLY A 148 7.46 5.40 11.27
CA GLY A 148 6.62 4.73 12.27
C GLY A 148 6.74 5.35 13.66
N ALA A 149 5.72 5.16 14.49
CA ALA A 149 5.77 5.58 15.89
C ALA A 149 6.71 4.68 16.72
N VAL A 150 7.24 5.18 17.85
CA VAL A 150 8.00 4.33 18.79
C VAL A 150 7.18 3.07 19.12
N SER A 151 7.85 1.91 19.16
CA SER A 151 7.19 0.60 19.41
C SER A 151 6.25 0.11 18.30
N GLN A 152 6.15 0.78 17.15
CA GLN A 152 5.34 0.36 16.01
C GLN A 152 6.16 0.31 14.72
N SER A 153 6.57 -0.90 14.32
CA SER A 153 7.27 -1.13 13.05
C SER A 153 6.32 -0.96 11.85
N PRO A 154 6.73 -0.28 10.77
CA PRO A 154 5.94 -0.03 9.57
C PRO A 154 5.90 -1.28 8.70
N ALA A 155 5.03 -1.24 7.69
CA ALA A 155 4.99 -2.28 6.66
C ALA A 155 6.34 -2.39 5.94
N ALA A 156 6.71 -3.61 5.55
CA ALA A 156 7.89 -3.86 4.73
C ALA A 156 7.73 -3.24 3.33
N SER A 157 8.85 -2.90 2.71
CA SER A 157 8.90 -2.33 1.36
C SER A 157 9.61 -3.27 0.39
N ASN A 158 9.09 -3.41 -0.82
CA ASN A 158 9.69 -4.22 -1.88
C ASN A 158 10.33 -3.32 -2.92
N VAL A 159 11.60 -3.56 -3.23
CA VAL A 159 12.36 -2.82 -4.25
C VAL A 159 12.73 -3.79 -5.37
N ALA A 160 12.27 -3.50 -6.58
CA ALA A 160 12.67 -4.27 -7.76
C ALA A 160 14.13 -3.98 -8.11
N ILE A 161 14.86 -5.04 -8.47
CA ILE A 161 16.22 -5.02 -9.01
C ILE A 161 16.16 -5.51 -10.46
N THR A 162 16.71 -4.71 -11.36
CA THR A 162 16.77 -5.02 -12.80
C THR A 162 18.21 -5.10 -13.27
N ASN A 163 18.41 -5.86 -14.35
CA ASN A 163 19.66 -5.93 -15.09
C ASN A 163 19.52 -5.13 -16.39
N THR A 164 20.34 -4.10 -16.57
CA THR A 164 20.37 -3.31 -17.82
C THR A 164 21.40 -3.83 -18.83
N GLY A 165 22.14 -4.88 -18.49
CA GLY A 165 23.16 -5.50 -19.33
C GLY A 165 22.66 -6.71 -20.12
N VAL A 166 23.55 -7.25 -20.95
CA VAL A 166 23.26 -8.40 -21.82
C VAL A 166 23.63 -9.74 -21.16
N PHE A 167 24.56 -9.71 -20.20
CA PHE A 167 24.98 -10.91 -19.47
C PHE A 167 24.02 -11.25 -18.32
N PRO A 168 23.89 -12.53 -17.94
CA PRO A 168 23.09 -12.92 -16.78
C PRO A 168 23.55 -12.24 -15.50
N LEU A 169 22.59 -11.85 -14.66
CA LEU A 169 22.83 -11.33 -13.32
C LEU A 169 22.17 -12.28 -12.32
N THR A 170 22.99 -13.08 -11.65
CA THR A 170 22.54 -14.20 -10.80
C THR A 170 23.06 -14.07 -9.38
N ASN A 171 22.57 -14.91 -8.46
CA ASN A 171 23.06 -14.97 -7.07
C ASN A 171 23.14 -13.59 -6.36
N LEU A 172 22.14 -12.73 -6.61
CA LEU A 172 21.97 -11.48 -5.89
C LEU A 172 21.88 -11.74 -4.39
N ARG A 173 22.69 -10.99 -3.64
CA ARG A 173 22.82 -11.15 -2.18
C ARG A 173 23.06 -9.80 -1.52
N VAL A 174 22.60 -9.70 -0.27
CA VAL A 174 22.96 -8.60 0.60
C VAL A 174 24.42 -8.77 0.99
N GLN A 175 25.27 -7.85 0.56
CA GLN A 175 26.70 -7.85 0.91
C GLN A 175 26.93 -7.22 2.27
N ALA A 176 26.28 -6.09 2.54
CA ALA A 176 26.37 -5.39 3.81
C ALA A 176 25.16 -4.49 4.04
N ILE A 177 24.88 -4.18 5.30
CA ILE A 177 24.05 -3.06 5.71
C ILE A 177 24.91 -2.19 6.61
N THR A 178 25.23 -0.99 6.16
CA THR A 178 26.00 -0.01 6.93
C THR A 178 25.06 1.01 7.53
N TYR A 179 25.08 1.15 8.84
CA TYR A 179 24.22 2.10 9.55
C TYR A 179 24.92 3.46 9.70
N GLY A 180 24.12 4.53 9.66
CA GLY A 180 24.54 5.86 10.07
C GLY A 180 24.80 5.94 11.58
N GLN A 181 25.07 7.14 12.08
CA GLN A 181 25.36 7.36 13.49
C GLN A 181 24.19 6.98 14.41
N GLY A 182 24.51 6.37 15.55
CA GLY A 182 23.61 6.24 16.70
C GLY A 182 22.91 4.89 16.89
N ALA A 183 22.37 4.24 15.85
CA ALA A 183 21.68 2.95 16.01
C ALA A 183 21.88 1.98 14.84
N SER A 184 21.97 0.69 15.18
CA SER A 184 22.17 -0.42 14.25
C SER A 184 21.08 -1.49 14.39
N ASN A 185 21.08 -2.47 13.49
CA ASN A 185 20.20 -3.64 13.48
C ASN A 185 18.70 -3.36 13.34
N TRP A 186 18.31 -2.16 12.94
CA TRP A 186 16.90 -1.82 12.71
C TRP A 186 16.42 -2.14 11.30
N LEU A 187 17.31 -2.50 10.37
CA LEU A 187 16.97 -2.82 8.98
C LEU A 187 17.36 -4.26 8.66
N SER A 188 16.47 -4.97 7.99
CA SER A 188 16.76 -6.27 7.36
C SER A 188 16.35 -6.24 5.89
N ALA A 189 17.05 -7.01 5.08
CA ALA A 189 16.83 -7.13 3.64
C ALA A 189 16.89 -8.61 3.23
N THR A 190 15.88 -9.09 2.50
CA THR A 190 15.79 -10.48 2.04
C THR A 190 15.32 -10.57 0.58
N PHE A 191 15.60 -11.69 -0.09
CA PHE A 191 15.14 -11.96 -1.46
C PHE A 191 14.04 -13.02 -1.44
N PRO A 192 12.75 -12.65 -1.48
CA PRO A 192 11.65 -13.58 -1.25
C PRO A 192 11.31 -14.47 -2.46
N SER A 193 11.69 -14.09 -3.68
CA SER A 193 11.23 -14.71 -4.94
C SER A 193 12.37 -15.18 -5.86
N GLY A 194 13.56 -15.40 -5.30
CA GLY A 194 14.77 -15.81 -6.03
C GLY A 194 15.82 -14.70 -6.11
N THR A 195 17.00 -15.06 -6.59
CA THR A 195 18.21 -14.22 -6.58
C THR A 195 18.74 -13.89 -7.97
N ASP A 196 18.01 -14.23 -9.02
CA ASP A 196 18.40 -13.93 -10.40
C ASP A 196 17.54 -12.77 -10.93
N ALA A 197 18.15 -11.82 -11.63
CA ALA A 197 17.45 -10.64 -12.12
C ALA A 197 16.53 -10.99 -13.31
N PRO A 198 15.31 -10.41 -13.38
CA PRO A 198 14.74 -9.43 -12.47
C PRO A 198 14.32 -10.04 -11.12
N ALA A 199 14.76 -9.40 -10.03
CA ALA A 199 14.53 -9.86 -8.66
C ALA A 199 13.87 -8.77 -7.81
N THR A 200 13.42 -9.13 -6.62
CA THR A 200 12.92 -8.16 -5.62
C THR A 200 13.72 -8.32 -4.33
N VAL A 201 14.15 -7.21 -3.75
CA VAL A 201 14.64 -7.17 -2.36
C VAL A 201 13.54 -6.62 -1.46
N ARG A 202 13.18 -7.38 -0.41
CA ARG A 202 12.21 -6.99 0.61
C ARG A 202 12.94 -6.40 1.81
N LEU A 203 12.68 -5.13 2.09
CA LEU A 203 13.23 -4.37 3.20
C LEU A 203 12.23 -4.35 4.36
N THR A 204 12.66 -4.76 5.55
CA THR A 204 11.84 -4.70 6.76
C THR A 204 12.57 -3.89 7.83
N ALA A 205 11.95 -2.79 8.27
CA ALA A 205 12.44 -1.97 9.36
C ALA A 205 11.80 -2.42 10.69
N THR A 206 12.61 -2.75 11.68
CA THR A 206 12.20 -3.21 13.01
C THR A 206 12.82 -2.31 14.08
N PHE A 207 12.00 -1.55 14.79
CA PHE A 207 12.53 -0.50 15.68
C PHE A 207 11.73 -0.23 16.96
N PRO A 208 11.30 -1.24 17.73
CA PRO A 208 10.43 -0.99 18.86
C PRO A 208 11.07 -0.14 19.97
N SER A 209 12.40 -0.08 20.03
CA SER A 209 13.20 0.61 21.04
C SER A 209 14.03 1.79 20.53
N LEU A 210 13.93 2.16 19.24
CA LEU A 210 14.65 3.33 18.74
C LEU A 210 14.06 4.61 19.32
N ALA A 211 14.94 5.54 19.68
CA ALA A 211 14.53 6.88 20.06
C ALA A 211 13.91 7.62 18.87
N VAL A 212 13.05 8.60 19.20
CA VAL A 212 12.49 9.54 18.24
C VAL A 212 13.62 10.25 17.51
N GLY A 213 13.54 10.31 16.18
CA GLY A 213 14.59 10.87 15.35
C GLY A 213 14.60 10.31 13.94
N THR A 214 15.60 10.71 13.16
CA THR A 214 15.85 10.18 11.82
C THR A 214 17.11 9.33 11.83
N TRP A 215 17.00 8.15 11.25
CA TRP A 215 18.04 7.13 11.17
C TRP A 215 18.31 6.80 9.70
N SER A 216 19.55 6.50 9.36
CA SER A 216 19.95 6.16 8.00
C SER A 216 20.72 4.85 7.95
N ALA A 217 20.54 4.11 6.86
CA ALA A 217 21.31 2.93 6.55
C ALA A 217 21.57 2.87 5.03
N THR A 218 22.67 2.25 4.65
CA THR A 218 23.00 1.95 3.26
C THR A 218 23.01 0.44 3.10
N LEU A 219 22.09 -0.07 2.30
CA LEU A 219 22.10 -1.46 1.86
C LEU A 219 23.04 -1.60 0.67
N VAL A 220 23.94 -2.58 0.73
CA VAL A 220 24.86 -2.91 -0.37
C VAL A 220 24.49 -4.28 -0.92
N VAL A 221 24.18 -4.34 -2.22
CA VAL A 221 23.83 -5.58 -2.92
C VAL A 221 24.90 -5.89 -3.96
N ALA A 222 25.30 -7.17 -3.99
CA ALA A 222 26.19 -7.73 -4.98
C ALA A 222 25.52 -8.93 -5.66
N GLY A 223 26.00 -9.32 -6.84
CA GLY A 223 25.56 -10.49 -7.58
C GLY A 223 26.67 -10.98 -8.48
N ASP A 224 26.54 -12.21 -8.96
CA ASP A 224 27.50 -12.79 -9.89
C ASP A 224 27.25 -12.24 -11.29
N GLY A 225 28.34 -11.96 -12.03
CA GLY A 225 28.29 -11.29 -13.34
C GLY A 225 28.11 -9.77 -13.28
N ALA A 226 27.78 -9.19 -12.12
CA ALA A 226 27.62 -7.76 -11.95
C ALA A 226 28.95 -7.01 -12.12
N ALA A 227 28.95 -5.95 -12.93
CA ALA A 227 30.09 -5.03 -13.04
C ALA A 227 30.12 -3.95 -11.96
N ASN A 228 29.06 -3.85 -11.14
CA ASN A 228 28.98 -2.93 -10.02
C ASN A 228 28.54 -3.62 -8.73
N THR A 229 28.94 -3.03 -7.61
CA THR A 229 28.26 -3.20 -6.33
C THR A 229 27.26 -2.06 -6.17
N ALA A 230 25.98 -2.37 -5.99
CA ALA A 230 24.94 -1.34 -5.91
C ALA A 230 24.61 -0.99 -4.47
N SER A 231 24.51 0.31 -4.20
CA SER A 231 24.15 0.84 -2.88
C SER A 231 22.76 1.48 -2.91
N LEU A 232 21.94 1.17 -1.92
CA LEU A 232 20.61 1.71 -1.73
C LEU A 232 20.53 2.42 -0.38
N GLY A 233 20.28 3.73 -0.40
CA GLY A 233 20.02 4.51 0.81
C GLY A 233 18.64 4.17 1.38
N VAL A 234 18.56 4.00 2.70
CA VAL A 234 17.33 3.78 3.45
C VAL A 234 17.25 4.79 4.58
N ILE A 235 16.14 5.49 4.67
CA ILE A 235 15.86 6.50 5.70
C ILE A 235 14.71 5.98 6.56
N LEU A 236 14.87 6.06 7.88
CA LEU A 236 13.83 5.74 8.85
C LEU A 236 13.55 6.95 9.74
N THR A 237 12.30 7.40 9.78
CA THR A 237 11.83 8.43 10.71
C THR A 237 11.00 7.80 11.82
N VAL A 238 11.50 7.86 13.06
CA VAL A 238 10.78 7.42 14.26
C VAL A 238 10.12 8.63 14.90
N VAL A 239 8.80 8.57 15.07
CA VAL A 239 8.00 9.64 15.68
C VAL A 239 7.51 9.24 17.08
N PRO A 240 7.21 10.20 17.99
CA PRO A 240 6.65 9.86 19.30
C PRO A 240 5.32 9.12 19.18
N VAL A 241 5.03 8.22 20.12
CA VAL A 241 3.66 7.67 20.27
C VAL A 241 2.77 8.77 20.82
N SER A 242 1.68 9.03 20.11
CA SER A 242 0.63 9.96 20.55
C SER A 242 -0.53 9.17 21.18
N ILE A 243 -0.94 9.60 22.38
CA ILE A 243 -2.17 9.20 23.04
C ILE A 243 -3.20 10.28 22.76
N ASN A 244 -4.25 9.89 22.04
CA ASN A 244 -5.33 10.77 21.66
C ASN A 244 -6.47 10.63 22.67
N ALA A 245 -6.92 11.73 23.25
CA ALA A 245 -7.97 11.71 24.26
C ALA A 245 -9.03 12.80 24.08
N TYR A 246 -10.30 12.41 24.12
CA TYR A 246 -11.42 13.35 24.30
C TYR A 246 -11.56 13.75 25.77
N GLY A 247 -11.24 15.00 26.07
CA GLY A 247 -11.42 15.62 27.38
C GLY A 247 -10.73 14.87 28.51
N THR A 248 -11.11 15.19 29.74
CA THR A 248 -10.82 14.31 30.88
C THR A 248 -11.76 13.10 30.82
N SER A 249 -11.44 12.04 31.56
CA SER A 249 -12.34 10.90 31.69
C SER A 249 -13.76 11.29 32.15
N ALA A 250 -13.91 12.45 32.81
CA ALA A 250 -15.17 12.98 33.28
C ALA A 250 -15.98 13.77 32.24
N ASN A 251 -15.55 13.89 30.97
CA ASN A 251 -16.26 14.67 29.93
C ASN A 251 -16.55 13.85 28.67
N LYS A 252 -16.84 12.55 28.84
CA LYS A 252 -17.05 11.59 27.76
C LYS A 252 -18.50 11.43 27.33
N VAL A 253 -19.44 11.97 28.09
CA VAL A 253 -20.86 12.00 27.75
C VAL A 253 -21.31 13.45 27.68
N SER A 254 -22.01 13.83 26.62
CA SER A 254 -22.49 15.19 26.41
C SER A 254 -23.93 15.18 25.91
N ILE A 255 -24.78 16.02 26.52
CA ILE A 255 -26.16 16.23 26.11
C ILE A 255 -26.23 17.56 25.36
N VAL A 256 -26.69 17.55 24.12
CA VAL A 256 -26.51 18.68 23.19
C VAL A 256 -27.79 18.92 22.42
N ALA A 257 -28.33 20.14 22.50
CA ALA A 257 -29.58 20.48 21.84
C ALA A 257 -29.45 20.38 20.31
N THR A 258 -30.53 19.93 19.66
CA THR A 258 -30.59 19.81 18.19
C THR A 258 -30.26 21.16 17.52
N GLY A 259 -29.44 21.14 16.47
CA GLY A 259 -28.99 22.32 15.74
C GLY A 259 -27.83 23.08 16.37
N THR A 260 -27.41 22.72 17.60
CA THR A 260 -26.25 23.34 18.25
C THR A 260 -24.97 22.61 17.91
N THR A 261 -23.85 23.34 18.00
CA THR A 261 -22.51 22.80 17.77
C THR A 261 -21.65 22.96 19.00
N PHE A 262 -20.78 21.99 19.28
CA PHE A 262 -19.79 22.09 20.33
C PHE A 262 -18.51 21.37 19.90
N THR A 263 -17.38 21.74 20.48
CA THR A 263 -16.11 21.03 20.26
C THR A 263 -15.67 20.47 21.62
N PRO A 264 -15.69 19.14 21.81
CA PRO A 264 -15.13 18.56 23.01
C PRO A 264 -13.64 18.89 23.05
N GLY A 265 -13.09 19.15 24.25
CA GLY A 265 -11.64 19.29 24.39
C GLY A 265 -10.97 18.02 23.86
N PHE A 266 -9.98 18.15 23.00
CA PHE A 266 -9.24 17.03 22.45
C PHE A 266 -7.76 17.30 22.65
N VAL A 267 -7.06 16.37 23.28
CA VAL A 267 -5.64 16.53 23.61
C VAL A 267 -4.86 15.34 23.11
N THR A 268 -3.69 15.63 22.56
CA THR A 268 -2.68 14.65 22.19
C THR A 268 -1.51 14.74 23.16
N THR A 269 -1.24 13.64 23.87
CA THR A 269 -0.12 13.54 24.82
C THR A 269 0.85 12.44 24.43
N SER A 270 2.08 12.49 24.93
CA SER A 270 3.03 11.38 24.84
C SER A 270 2.60 10.19 25.70
N GLY A 271 3.26 9.05 25.54
CA GLY A 271 3.16 7.91 26.47
C GLY A 271 3.50 8.25 27.93
N SER A 272 4.23 9.34 28.19
CA SER A 272 4.53 9.85 29.53
C SER A 272 3.52 10.89 30.05
N GLY A 273 2.48 11.21 29.26
CA GLY A 273 1.45 12.19 29.61
C GLY A 273 1.82 13.66 29.37
N ALA A 274 2.98 13.94 28.78
CA ALA A 274 3.36 15.30 28.40
C ALA A 274 2.62 15.75 27.13
N PRO A 275 2.25 17.03 26.97
CA PRO A 275 1.70 17.53 25.71
C PRO A 275 2.67 17.28 24.56
N THR A 276 2.18 16.78 23.43
CA THR A 276 2.97 16.60 22.21
C THR A 276 2.38 17.41 21.08
N THR A 277 3.14 17.54 19.98
CA THR A 277 2.57 17.96 18.70
C THR A 277 1.34 17.11 18.37
N PRO A 278 0.29 17.70 17.77
CA PRO A 278 -0.90 16.96 17.35
C PRO A 278 -0.54 15.75 16.49
N ASP A 279 -1.19 14.62 16.72
CA ASP A 279 -1.07 13.44 15.87
C ASP A 279 -1.72 13.75 14.51
N PRO A 280 -0.95 13.88 13.42
CA PRO A 280 -1.47 14.29 12.12
C PRO A 280 -2.34 13.20 11.47
N THR A 281 -2.37 12.00 12.05
CA THR A 281 -3.14 10.86 11.53
C THR A 281 -4.54 10.76 12.13
N VAL A 282 -4.90 11.65 13.07
CA VAL A 282 -6.21 11.64 13.71
C VAL A 282 -7.32 11.96 12.71
N THR A 283 -8.33 11.10 12.68
CA THR A 283 -9.56 11.32 11.94
C THR A 283 -10.76 11.20 12.87
N PHE A 284 -11.74 12.08 12.69
CA PHE A 284 -12.96 12.09 13.48
C PHE A 284 -14.11 11.45 12.71
N VAL A 285 -14.80 10.51 13.34
CA VAL A 285 -15.86 9.71 12.71
C VAL A 285 -17.10 9.69 13.58
N ALA A 286 -18.23 10.12 13.02
CA ALA A 286 -19.54 9.89 13.60
C ALA A 286 -20.06 8.51 13.20
N ARG A 287 -20.30 7.62 14.18
CA ARG A 287 -20.87 6.28 13.90
C ARG A 287 -22.37 6.34 13.53
N SER A 288 -23.04 7.44 13.86
CA SER A 288 -24.45 7.67 13.55
C SER A 288 -24.66 9.11 13.06
N PRO A 289 -24.21 9.44 11.83
CA PRO A 289 -24.19 10.81 11.32
C PRO A 289 -25.58 11.44 11.16
N ALA A 290 -26.65 10.62 11.08
CA ALA A 290 -28.03 11.11 11.08
C ALA A 290 -28.44 11.74 12.42
N ILE A 291 -27.75 11.43 13.53
CA ILE A 291 -28.04 11.94 14.87
C ILE A 291 -27.08 13.06 15.23
N ALA A 292 -25.78 12.89 15.00
CA ALA A 292 -24.78 13.93 15.17
C ALA A 292 -23.64 13.76 14.16
N THR A 293 -23.17 14.86 13.57
CA THR A 293 -22.02 14.88 12.66
C THR A 293 -20.77 15.43 13.36
N VAL A 294 -19.60 15.14 12.81
CA VAL A 294 -18.32 15.71 13.24
C VAL A 294 -17.52 16.15 12.03
N ASP A 295 -16.88 17.31 12.09
CA ASP A 295 -15.99 17.79 11.02
C ASP A 295 -14.52 17.40 11.27
N ALA A 296 -13.64 17.75 10.32
CA ALA A 296 -12.21 17.43 10.39
C ALA A 296 -11.49 18.11 11.58
N THR A 297 -12.07 19.15 12.19
CA THR A 297 -11.52 19.83 13.37
C THR A 297 -12.00 19.22 14.69
N GLY A 298 -12.90 18.23 14.63
CA GLY A 298 -13.52 17.63 15.82
C GLY A 298 -14.73 18.39 16.32
N ARG A 299 -15.24 19.39 15.57
CA ARG A 299 -16.46 20.12 15.93
C ARG A 299 -17.67 19.23 15.63
N ILE A 300 -18.49 19.01 16.66
CA ILE A 300 -19.67 18.16 16.60
C ILE A 300 -20.91 19.02 16.40
N THR A 301 -21.82 18.60 15.52
CA THR A 301 -23.13 19.22 15.30
C THR A 301 -24.24 18.23 15.63
N ALA A 302 -25.16 18.59 16.51
CA ALA A 302 -26.34 17.79 16.81
C ALA A 302 -27.39 17.94 15.69
N VAL A 303 -27.80 16.83 15.07
CA VAL A 303 -28.66 16.82 13.87
C VAL A 303 -30.09 16.41 14.20
N ALA A 304 -30.29 15.29 14.89
CA ALA A 304 -31.61 14.75 15.19
C ALA A 304 -31.62 14.01 16.53
N GLN A 305 -32.81 13.81 17.09
CA GLN A 305 -32.96 13.09 18.35
C GLN A 305 -32.33 11.69 18.28
N GLY A 306 -31.53 11.36 19.30
CA GLY A 306 -30.96 10.02 19.44
C GLY A 306 -29.64 10.07 20.19
N GLN A 307 -28.83 9.03 20.00
CA GLN A 307 -27.48 8.94 20.54
C GLN A 307 -26.48 8.60 19.45
N ALA A 308 -25.32 9.24 19.47
CA ALA A 308 -24.26 9.02 18.51
C ALA A 308 -22.91 8.91 19.21
N TRP A 309 -22.11 7.94 18.78
CA TRP A 309 -20.71 7.84 19.15
C TRP A 309 -19.87 8.63 18.17
N ILE A 310 -19.09 9.58 18.68
CA ILE A 310 -18.08 10.28 17.91
C ILE A 310 -16.72 9.72 18.32
N ALA A 311 -16.04 9.08 17.36
CA ALA A 311 -14.75 8.44 17.58
C ALA A 311 -13.63 9.31 17.00
N ALA A 312 -12.52 9.40 17.71
CA ALA A 312 -11.24 9.87 17.20
C ALA A 312 -10.39 8.63 16.93
N LEU A 313 -10.04 8.41 15.67
CA LEU A 313 -9.28 7.25 15.21
C LEU A 313 -7.88 7.71 14.82
N SER A 314 -6.86 6.91 15.16
CA SER A 314 -5.47 7.15 14.79
C SER A 314 -4.83 5.87 14.29
N THR A 315 -3.92 6.00 13.32
CA THR A 315 -3.12 4.87 12.84
C THR A 315 -2.07 4.43 13.85
N GLN A 316 -1.86 5.19 14.93
CA GLN A 316 -0.91 4.89 16.02
C GLN A 316 -1.53 4.07 17.16
N THR A 317 -2.66 3.38 16.94
CA THR A 317 -3.38 2.45 17.85
C THR A 317 -4.17 3.05 19.02
N ASN A 318 -4.15 4.37 19.23
CA ASN A 318 -4.97 5.01 20.27
C ASN A 318 -6.22 5.65 19.67
N SER A 319 -7.36 4.99 19.85
CA SER A 319 -8.68 5.53 19.52
C SER A 319 -9.46 5.84 20.80
N ASP A 320 -10.22 6.93 20.76
CA ASP A 320 -11.04 7.36 21.89
C ASP A 320 -12.41 7.82 21.38
N SER A 321 -13.40 7.94 22.26
CA SER A 321 -14.75 8.32 21.86
C SER A 321 -15.46 9.19 22.88
N VAL A 322 -16.44 9.96 22.40
CA VAL A 322 -17.41 10.70 23.19
C VAL A 322 -18.82 10.24 22.77
N LEU A 323 -19.70 10.05 23.76
CA LEU A 323 -21.11 9.76 23.56
C LEU A 323 -21.88 11.08 23.54
N VAL A 324 -22.58 11.32 22.43
CA VAL A 324 -23.44 12.49 22.25
C VAL A 324 -24.89 12.05 22.34
N ILE A 325 -25.65 12.68 23.23
CA ILE A 325 -27.08 12.46 23.41
C ILE A 325 -27.79 13.72 22.92
N VAL A 326 -28.58 13.57 21.87
CA VAL A 326 -29.37 14.65 21.29
C VAL A 326 -30.82 14.48 21.76
N PRO A 327 -31.30 15.34 22.69
CA PRO A 327 -32.68 15.28 23.13
C PRO A 327 -33.63 15.79 22.05
N ARG A 328 -34.91 15.47 22.21
CA ARG A 328 -36.01 16.07 21.43
C ARG A 328 -35.95 17.58 21.49
N ALA A 329 -36.45 18.27 20.47
CA ALA A 329 -36.45 19.74 20.44
C ALA A 329 -37.23 20.35 21.62
N THR A 330 -38.34 19.73 22.04
CA THR A 330 -39.21 20.17 23.13
C THR A 330 -39.46 19.05 24.15
N GLY A 331 -40.01 19.41 25.32
CA GLY A 331 -40.43 18.47 26.37
C GLY A 331 -39.35 18.12 27.40
N PRO A 332 -39.67 17.40 28.49
CA PRO A 332 -38.69 17.05 29.52
C PRO A 332 -37.59 16.09 29.05
N ILE A 333 -36.48 16.04 29.78
CA ILE A 333 -35.39 15.06 29.63
C ILE A 333 -35.25 14.32 30.96
N LEU A 334 -35.43 13.00 30.94
CA LEU A 334 -35.07 12.12 32.04
C LEU A 334 -33.63 11.67 31.82
N GLN A 335 -32.74 12.08 32.71
CA GLN A 335 -31.28 11.96 32.57
C GLN A 335 -30.58 11.57 33.86
N THR A 336 -29.27 11.31 33.77
CA THR A 336 -28.37 11.16 34.91
C THR A 336 -27.24 12.17 34.87
N ASP A 337 -26.49 12.28 35.96
CA ASP A 337 -25.23 13.04 36.04
C ASP A 337 -24.00 12.25 35.58
N ILE A 338 -24.19 11.12 34.88
CA ILE A 338 -23.08 10.35 34.33
C ILE A 338 -22.43 11.14 33.20
N THR A 339 -21.17 11.49 33.40
CA THR A 339 -20.36 12.19 32.40
C THR A 339 -19.23 11.32 31.82
N ARG A 340 -19.13 10.06 32.26
CA ARG A 340 -18.13 9.09 31.78
C ARG A 340 -18.73 7.71 31.53
N PHE A 341 -18.20 6.97 30.57
CA PHE A 341 -18.63 5.59 30.32
C PHE A 341 -17.62 4.54 30.80
N THR A 342 -16.38 4.87 31.16
CA THR A 342 -15.39 3.86 31.61
C THR A 342 -15.22 3.82 33.13
N TYR A 343 -15.30 2.63 33.72
CA TYR A 343 -15.19 2.37 35.17
C TYR A 343 -14.33 1.13 35.46
N LYS A 344 -13.83 0.98 36.68
CA LYS A 344 -13.04 -0.19 37.11
C LYS A 344 -13.84 -1.11 38.05
N VAL A 345 -13.49 -2.39 38.08
CA VAL A 345 -14.03 -3.33 39.08
C VAL A 345 -13.69 -2.83 40.49
N GLY A 346 -14.69 -2.81 41.37
CA GLY A 346 -14.61 -2.25 42.72
C GLY A 346 -15.04 -0.79 42.83
N ASP A 347 -15.17 -0.06 41.72
CA ASP A 347 -15.67 1.32 41.75
C ASP A 347 -17.09 1.36 42.33
N THR A 348 -17.36 2.37 43.17
CA THR A 348 -18.73 2.74 43.54
C THR A 348 -19.20 3.88 42.65
N ILE A 349 -20.36 3.70 42.01
CA ILE A 349 -20.96 4.67 41.11
C ILE A 349 -22.20 5.25 41.80
N SER A 350 -22.21 6.56 42.03
CA SER A 350 -23.41 7.28 42.46
C SER A 350 -24.05 7.93 41.25
N VAL A 351 -25.30 7.58 40.97
CA VAL A 351 -26.05 8.04 39.80
C VAL A 351 -27.19 8.92 40.27
N ARG A 352 -27.09 10.22 40.05
CA ARG A 352 -28.18 11.14 40.32
C ARG A 352 -29.17 11.10 39.16
N VAL A 353 -30.33 10.51 39.38
CA VAL A 353 -31.44 10.52 38.41
C VAL A 353 -32.13 11.86 38.48
N GLN A 354 -32.21 12.55 37.35
CA GLN A 354 -32.74 13.90 37.25
C GLN A 354 -33.79 14.00 36.16
N LEU A 355 -34.79 14.85 36.41
CA LEU A 355 -35.72 15.30 35.39
C LEU A 355 -35.42 16.76 35.09
N ASP A 356 -34.87 17.03 33.91
CA ASP A 356 -34.82 18.38 33.36
C ASP A 356 -36.16 18.64 32.66
N THR A 357 -36.97 19.49 33.26
CA THR A 357 -38.31 19.80 32.74
C THR A 357 -38.27 20.67 31.49
N ARG A 358 -37.15 21.35 31.21
CA ARG A 358 -37.00 22.32 30.12
C ARG A 358 -38.17 23.31 30.00
N GLY A 359 -38.66 23.77 31.16
CA GLY A 359 -39.76 24.73 31.28
C GLY A 359 -41.16 24.14 31.30
N ALA A 360 -41.35 22.84 31.05
CA ALA A 360 -42.64 22.18 31.24
C ALA A 360 -43.00 22.10 32.73
N SER A 361 -44.28 22.30 33.09
CA SER A 361 -44.75 22.12 34.47
C SER A 361 -45.11 20.66 34.71
N VAL A 362 -44.23 19.89 35.37
CA VAL A 362 -44.43 18.46 35.63
C VAL A 362 -45.16 18.25 36.96
N GLY A 363 -46.33 17.61 36.93
CA GLY A 363 -47.17 17.31 38.09
C GLY A 363 -47.02 15.89 38.63
N ALA A 364 -46.76 14.90 37.78
CA ALA A 364 -46.56 13.50 38.21
C ALA A 364 -45.60 12.74 37.30
N ILE A 365 -44.88 11.77 37.86
CA ILE A 365 -43.97 10.88 37.14
C ILE A 365 -43.96 9.48 37.76
N THR A 366 -43.96 8.46 36.89
CA THR A 366 -43.53 7.11 37.22
C THR A 366 -42.38 6.74 36.28
N ALA A 367 -41.16 6.75 36.80
CA ALA A 367 -39.92 6.43 36.08
C ALA A 367 -39.36 5.08 36.51
N THR A 368 -38.62 4.43 35.60
CA THR A 368 -37.84 3.24 35.88
C THR A 368 -36.38 3.45 35.48
N VAL A 369 -35.48 2.98 36.33
CA VAL A 369 -34.05 2.84 36.06
C VAL A 369 -33.79 1.35 35.93
N THR A 370 -33.25 0.93 34.79
CA THR A 370 -32.98 -0.48 34.52
C THR A 370 -31.54 -0.67 34.07
N TRP A 371 -30.97 -1.84 34.37
CA TRP A 371 -29.65 -2.25 33.92
C TRP A 371 -29.64 -3.76 33.61
N PRO A 372 -28.74 -4.27 32.76
CA PRO A 372 -28.71 -5.67 32.35
C PRO A 372 -28.67 -6.66 33.53
N LEU A 373 -29.41 -7.77 33.39
CA LEU A 373 -29.50 -8.89 34.33
C LEU A 373 -28.20 -9.71 34.43
N TYR A 374 -27.85 -10.11 35.65
CA TYR A 374 -26.81 -11.13 35.88
C TYR A 374 -27.42 -12.51 35.66
N THR A 375 -27.19 -13.15 34.52
CA THR A 375 -27.79 -14.47 34.24
C THR A 375 -26.91 -15.66 34.67
N GLY A 376 -25.81 -15.42 35.41
CA GLY A 376 -24.93 -16.48 35.92
C GLY A 376 -24.13 -17.24 34.87
N SER A 377 -24.30 -16.93 33.58
CA SER A 377 -23.45 -17.40 32.49
C SER A 377 -22.19 -16.53 32.39
N PRO A 378 -21.01 -17.10 32.06
CA PRO A 378 -19.80 -16.32 31.77
C PRO A 378 -19.97 -15.29 30.65
N ALA A 379 -21.06 -15.36 29.87
CA ALA A 379 -21.37 -14.41 28.79
C ALA A 379 -22.30 -13.25 29.20
N ALA A 380 -22.84 -13.24 30.43
CA ALA A 380 -23.78 -12.21 30.89
C ALA A 380 -23.17 -11.38 32.02
N PHE A 381 -22.26 -10.48 31.65
CA PHE A 381 -21.62 -9.56 32.59
C PHE A 381 -22.57 -8.43 32.99
N ALA A 382 -23.43 -8.65 33.99
CA ALA A 382 -23.96 -7.53 34.74
C ALA A 382 -22.83 -6.94 35.60
N ALA A 383 -22.17 -5.91 35.09
CA ALA A 383 -21.07 -5.26 35.78
C ALA A 383 -21.52 -4.51 37.04
N LEU A 384 -22.81 -4.20 37.18
CA LEU A 384 -23.36 -3.36 38.26
C LEU A 384 -24.22 -4.17 39.23
N ARG A 385 -24.03 -3.91 40.53
CA ARG A 385 -24.97 -4.32 41.58
C ARG A 385 -25.51 -3.10 42.30
N LEU A 386 -26.83 -3.04 42.48
CA LEU A 386 -27.49 -2.02 43.30
C LEU A 386 -27.02 -2.10 44.76
N VAL A 387 -26.71 -0.94 45.33
CA VAL A 387 -26.34 -0.75 46.74
C VAL A 387 -27.52 -0.16 47.50
N ASP A 388 -27.97 1.03 47.10
CA ASP A 388 -29.09 1.74 47.71
C ASP A 388 -29.77 2.71 46.73
N VAL A 389 -30.96 3.16 47.11
CA VAL A 389 -31.71 4.23 46.44
C VAL A 389 -32.10 5.26 47.49
N ASN A 390 -31.74 6.52 47.26
CA ASN A 390 -32.07 7.63 48.15
C ASN A 390 -32.90 8.69 47.42
N THR A 391 -34.14 8.90 47.86
CA THR A 391 -35.06 9.92 47.32
C THR A 391 -35.08 11.22 48.14
N THR A 392 -34.29 11.29 49.22
CA THR A 392 -34.23 12.47 50.10
C THR A 392 -33.81 13.71 49.32
N GLY A 393 -34.53 14.81 49.53
CA GLY A 393 -34.29 16.08 48.85
C GLY A 393 -34.94 16.21 47.47
N SER A 394 -35.70 15.21 47.01
CA SER A 394 -36.57 15.39 45.85
C SER A 394 -37.69 16.40 46.17
N PRO A 395 -37.94 17.40 45.31
CA PRO A 395 -39.08 18.30 45.48
C PRO A 395 -40.42 17.65 45.12
N LEU A 396 -40.39 16.45 44.52
CA LEU A 396 -41.55 15.59 44.35
C LEU A 396 -41.63 14.66 45.56
N ALA A 397 -42.83 14.41 46.07
CA ALA A 397 -43.04 13.37 47.08
C ALA A 397 -42.76 12.00 46.44
N THR A 398 -41.50 11.54 46.54
CA THR A 398 -40.98 10.43 45.73
C THR A 398 -40.85 9.17 46.56
N ILE A 399 -41.49 8.09 46.10
CA ILE A 399 -41.34 6.74 46.64
C ILE A 399 -40.54 5.91 45.64
N SER A 400 -39.60 5.10 46.15
CA SER A 400 -38.88 4.13 45.34
C SER A 400 -39.33 2.71 45.68
N ALA A 401 -39.51 1.88 44.65
CA ALA A 401 -39.63 0.44 44.79
C ALA A 401 -38.49 -0.22 44.02
N THR A 402 -37.78 -1.15 44.64
CA THR A 402 -36.65 -1.84 44.02
C THR A 402 -37.00 -3.30 43.82
N ASP A 403 -36.70 -3.82 42.64
CA ASP A 403 -36.71 -5.24 42.37
C ASP A 403 -35.31 -5.66 41.89
N PRO A 404 -34.43 -6.06 42.82
CA PRO A 404 -33.08 -6.50 42.50
C PRO A 404 -33.04 -7.79 41.68
N ALA A 405 -34.12 -8.59 41.67
CA ALA A 405 -34.15 -9.83 40.91
C ALA A 405 -34.26 -9.58 39.40
N VAL A 406 -34.86 -8.45 39.02
CA VAL A 406 -34.99 -8.00 37.61
C VAL A 406 -34.20 -6.74 37.29
N ASN A 407 -33.34 -6.27 38.20
CA ASN A 407 -32.50 -5.08 38.03
C ASN A 407 -33.31 -3.81 37.65
N VAL A 408 -34.37 -3.56 38.41
CA VAL A 408 -35.25 -2.39 38.24
C VAL A 408 -35.32 -1.58 39.52
N VAL A 409 -35.20 -0.26 39.38
CA VAL A 409 -35.64 0.72 40.38
C VAL A 409 -36.79 1.51 39.78
N ARG A 410 -37.97 1.45 40.40
CA ARG A 410 -39.12 2.28 40.06
C ARG A 410 -39.17 3.49 40.98
N LEU A 411 -39.33 4.67 40.42
CA LEU A 411 -39.44 5.95 41.11
C LEU A 411 -40.80 6.57 40.76
N THR A 412 -41.65 6.77 41.77
CA THR A 412 -42.95 7.44 41.58
C THR A 412 -42.96 8.73 42.38
N GLY A 413 -43.30 9.85 41.76
CA GLY A 413 -43.36 11.15 42.42
C GLY A 413 -44.49 12.02 41.90
N ALA A 414 -45.04 12.86 42.78
CA ALA A 414 -46.10 13.81 42.44
C ALA A 414 -45.88 15.17 43.14
N SER A 415 -46.41 16.24 42.51
CA SER A 415 -46.49 17.59 43.06
C SER A 415 -47.75 18.29 42.54
N VAL A 416 -48.56 18.79 43.47
CA VAL A 416 -49.77 19.56 43.17
C VAL A 416 -49.43 20.91 42.53
N ALA A 417 -48.30 21.53 42.91
CA ALA A 417 -47.87 22.81 42.36
C ALA A 417 -47.15 22.68 41.00
N GLY A 418 -46.80 21.46 40.60
CA GLY A 418 -45.89 21.19 39.48
C GLY A 418 -44.44 21.59 39.78
N VAL A 419 -43.50 21.13 38.94
CA VAL A 419 -42.09 21.53 38.96
C VAL A 419 -41.65 21.96 37.55
N THR A 420 -40.88 23.05 37.46
CA THR A 420 -40.46 23.69 36.18
C THR A 420 -38.94 23.92 36.07
N ARG A 421 -38.17 23.29 36.94
CA ARG A 421 -36.70 23.33 36.99
C ARG A 421 -36.12 21.93 36.81
N VAL A 422 -34.80 21.81 36.79
CA VAL A 422 -34.13 20.51 36.92
C VAL A 422 -34.35 19.99 38.35
N VAL A 423 -34.88 18.77 38.49
CA VAL A 423 -35.15 18.16 39.79
C VAL A 423 -34.42 16.83 39.93
N GLN A 424 -33.86 16.58 41.12
CA GLN A 424 -33.33 15.26 41.48
C GLN A 424 -34.50 14.37 41.92
N LEU A 425 -34.68 13.23 41.26
CA LEU A 425 -35.68 12.24 41.63
C LEU A 425 -35.13 11.28 42.70
N ALA A 426 -33.92 10.80 42.47
CA ALA A 426 -33.21 9.91 43.39
C ALA A 426 -31.70 9.92 43.13
N ILE A 427 -30.93 9.46 44.11
CA ILE A 427 -29.56 9.00 43.93
C ILE A 427 -29.59 7.46 44.01
N VAL A 428 -29.18 6.80 42.94
CA VAL A 428 -29.07 5.34 42.86
C VAL A 428 -27.60 4.98 42.90
N ARG A 429 -27.19 4.16 43.88
CA ARG A 429 -25.80 3.75 44.04
C ARG A 429 -25.57 2.33 43.55
N PHE A 430 -24.51 2.14 42.78
CA PHE A 430 -24.07 0.85 42.29
C PHE A 430 -22.62 0.57 42.71
N VAL A 431 -22.26 -0.71 42.81
CA VAL A 431 -20.86 -1.14 42.86
C VAL A 431 -20.53 -1.97 41.63
N VAL A 432 -19.37 -1.72 41.04
CA VAL A 432 -18.87 -2.48 39.88
C VAL A 432 -18.27 -3.81 40.35
N ARG A 433 -18.72 -4.92 39.79
CA ARG A 433 -18.35 -6.28 40.26
C ARG A 433 -17.59 -7.13 39.26
N ALA A 434 -17.70 -6.83 37.97
CA ALA A 434 -17.08 -7.63 36.92
C ALA A 434 -16.74 -6.75 35.70
N PRO A 435 -15.72 -7.13 34.92
CA PRO A 435 -15.49 -6.57 33.58
C PRO A 435 -16.69 -6.80 32.67
N GLY A 436 -16.84 -5.97 31.64
CA GLY A 436 -17.89 -6.10 30.63
C GLY A 436 -18.56 -4.78 30.25
N ALA A 437 -19.43 -4.86 29.24
CA ALA A 437 -20.27 -3.74 28.81
C ALA A 437 -21.62 -3.79 29.53
N ASN A 438 -22.09 -2.63 29.97
CA ASN A 438 -23.34 -2.46 30.69
C ASN A 438 -24.06 -1.18 30.23
N GLY A 439 -25.24 -0.92 30.77
CA GLY A 439 -25.96 0.31 30.49
C GLY A 439 -26.94 0.66 31.59
N ILE A 440 -27.11 1.96 31.82
CA ILE A 440 -28.17 2.50 32.66
C ILE A 440 -29.22 3.09 31.72
N TYR A 441 -30.40 2.48 31.74
CA TYR A 441 -31.51 2.84 30.87
C TYR A 441 -32.61 3.47 31.72
N LEU A 442 -32.98 4.69 31.36
CA LEU A 442 -34.08 5.41 31.98
C LEU A 442 -35.32 5.26 31.12
N HIS A 443 -36.47 5.02 31.74
CA HIS A 443 -37.76 5.01 31.08
C HIS A 443 -38.81 5.65 32.00
N ALA A 444 -39.97 6.00 31.45
CA ALA A 444 -41.13 6.34 32.26
C ALA A 444 -42.38 5.69 31.68
N SER A 445 -43.22 5.15 32.56
CA SER A 445 -44.56 4.66 32.20
C SER A 445 -45.63 5.74 32.36
N GLU A 446 -45.30 6.83 33.06
CA GLU A 446 -46.17 7.96 33.31
C GLU A 446 -45.33 9.23 33.42
N LEU A 447 -45.74 10.29 32.73
CA LEU A 447 -45.23 11.63 32.93
C LEU A 447 -46.32 12.63 32.55
N LEU A 448 -46.85 13.33 33.54
CA LEU A 448 -47.98 14.24 33.40
C LEU A 448 -47.58 15.65 33.80
N ALA A 449 -48.12 16.63 33.08
CA ALA A 449 -48.08 18.01 33.51
C ALA A 449 -49.00 18.25 34.72
N SER A 450 -48.88 19.41 35.37
CA SER A 450 -49.76 19.78 36.50
C SER A 450 -51.23 19.91 36.12
N ASP A 451 -51.53 20.11 34.83
CA ASP A 451 -52.87 20.10 34.24
C ASP A 451 -53.29 18.72 33.69
N PHE A 452 -52.53 17.67 34.02
CA PHE A 452 -52.70 16.29 33.55
C PHE A 452 -52.41 16.05 32.05
N THR A 453 -51.83 17.01 31.33
CA THR A 453 -51.37 16.78 29.96
C THR A 453 -50.29 15.70 29.91
N ASN A 454 -50.41 14.73 29.00
CA ASN A 454 -49.42 13.66 28.83
C ASN A 454 -48.14 14.19 28.17
N LEU A 455 -47.02 14.14 28.89
CA LEU A 455 -45.71 14.60 28.43
C LEU A 455 -44.84 13.48 27.86
N LEU A 456 -45.18 12.20 28.10
CA LEU A 456 -44.40 11.05 27.61
C LEU A 456 -44.07 11.12 26.11
N PRO A 457 -45.01 11.49 25.20
CA PRO A 457 -44.74 11.51 23.77
C PRO A 457 -43.71 12.55 23.34
N VAL A 458 -43.34 13.51 24.20
CA VAL A 458 -42.35 14.56 23.93
C VAL A 458 -41.11 14.44 24.82
N THR A 459 -41.06 13.46 25.73
CA THR A 459 -39.92 13.27 26.64
C THR A 459 -38.75 12.58 25.96
N THR A 460 -37.55 13.02 26.32
CA THR A 460 -36.32 12.29 26.00
C THR A 460 -35.92 11.42 27.17
N PHE A 461 -35.64 10.15 26.89
CA PHE A 461 -35.07 9.22 27.86
C PHE A 461 -33.61 8.98 27.52
N ALA A 462 -32.70 9.47 28.36
CA ALA A 462 -31.27 9.27 28.15
C ALA A 462 -30.85 7.85 28.55
N GLN A 463 -29.96 7.27 27.76
CA GLN A 463 -29.35 5.97 28.04
C GLN A 463 -27.83 6.15 28.16
N TYR A 464 -27.22 5.48 29.12
CA TYR A 464 -25.80 5.65 29.40
C TYR A 464 -25.11 4.32 29.24
N ALA A 465 -24.16 4.25 28.31
CA ALA A 465 -23.29 3.09 28.20
C ALA A 465 -22.27 3.11 29.34
N LEU A 466 -21.95 1.94 29.86
CA LEU A 466 -20.85 1.74 30.80
C LEU A 466 -19.95 0.62 30.28
N ILE A 467 -18.65 0.82 30.35
CA ILE A 467 -17.60 -0.09 29.91
C ILE A 467 -16.69 -0.31 31.11
N VAL A 468 -16.53 -1.58 31.49
CA VAL A 468 -15.58 -2.00 32.51
C VAL A 468 -14.51 -2.84 31.79
N PRO A 469 -13.29 -2.29 31.62
CA PRO A 469 -12.21 -2.96 30.89
C PRO A 469 -11.82 -4.31 31.48
#